data_AF-A0A183KSA4-F1
#
_entry.id   AF-A0A183KSA4-F1
#
_cell.length_a   1.000
_cell.length_b   1.000
_cell.length_c   1.000
_cell.angle_alpha   90.00
_cell.angle_beta   90.00
_cell.angle_gamma   90.00
#
_symmetry.space_group_name_H-M   'P 1'
#
loop_
_entity.id
_entity.type
_entity.pdbx_description
1 polymer ?
#
loop_
_entity_poly.entity_id
_entity_poly.type
_entity_poly.pdbx_seq_one_letter_code
_entity_poly.pdbx_strand_id
1 'polypeptide(L)'
;MRQNSRPFLALSLFNSFVFGGERFIICDLTFQGDLLADALHSLKAPKNDKALGVQNMVVGQLSLILREILTKNLQSLYFKRKNYYVVNTLTDLDNPDQRLTQDINLACDLLTNIIVSITVNPTLVVFYTYLCVQKAGWLGPVSAYILFIIFAIISRFVASWSSRASFERQKQEGNFRFVHTKLRCSVESAAFLDLSESLNAISTNSFNRLFHAVRVFINRNAVVFYLTQLNAYCGGVVNYVALGIILFNGPIRTMSASEITVLISQVNRHQIIRYVYTNFSFRCC
;
A
#
# COMPACT_ATOMS: atom_id res chain seq x y z
N MET A 1 -25.15 -53.02 3.43
CA MET A 1 -24.95 -52.48 2.07
C MET A 1 -25.10 -50.96 2.13
N ARG A 2 -24.06 -50.23 1.65
CA ARG A 2 -23.94 -48.78 1.28
C ARG A 2 -24.21 -47.71 2.37
N GLN A 3 -23.14 -47.04 2.86
CA GLN A 3 -22.64 -45.67 2.50
C GLN A 3 -23.53 -44.55 3.08
N ASN A 4 -23.10 -43.51 3.83
CA ASN A 4 -21.83 -42.78 3.94
C ASN A 4 -21.92 -41.83 5.19
N SER A 5 -21.21 -42.07 6.30
CA SER A 5 -20.05 -41.31 6.83
C SER A 5 -20.13 -39.76 6.89
N ARG A 6 -20.56 -39.20 8.05
CA ARG A 6 -19.86 -38.24 8.96
C ARG A 6 -20.83 -37.31 9.75
N PRO A 7 -20.88 -37.45 11.09
CA PRO A 7 -20.95 -36.32 12.03
C PRO A 7 -19.62 -36.21 12.80
N PHE A 8 -19.10 -35.03 13.14
CA PHE A 8 -18.25 -34.81 14.33
C PHE A 8 -17.72 -33.36 14.38
N LEU A 9 -17.70 -32.82 15.61
CA LEU A 9 -16.92 -31.67 16.11
C LEU A 9 -17.59 -30.28 16.05
N ALA A 10 -18.65 -30.13 16.85
CA ALA A 10 -18.72 -29.02 17.80
C ALA A 10 -18.06 -29.46 19.12
N LEU A 11 -17.45 -28.50 19.84
CA LEU A 11 -16.78 -28.63 21.14
C LEU A 11 -15.39 -29.28 21.17
N SER A 12 -14.38 -28.47 20.85
CA SER A 12 -13.15 -28.45 21.66
C SER A 12 -12.56 -27.03 21.73
N LEU A 13 -12.68 -26.42 22.92
CA LEU A 13 -11.69 -25.55 23.58
C LEU A 13 -11.44 -24.18 22.91
N PHE A 14 -11.98 -23.02 23.33
CA PHE A 14 -12.22 -22.46 24.67
C PHE A 14 -11.06 -22.47 25.68
N ASN A 15 -9.81 -22.66 25.25
CA ASN A 15 -8.66 -22.39 26.11
C ASN A 15 -7.48 -21.87 25.29
N SER A 16 -7.40 -20.55 25.16
CA SER A 16 -6.16 -19.73 25.16
C SER A 16 -6.52 -18.29 24.80
N PHE A 17 -7.16 -17.62 25.76
CA PHE A 17 -7.14 -16.16 25.86
C PHE A 17 -6.03 -15.81 26.86
N VAL A 18 -5.32 -14.71 26.60
CA VAL A 18 -4.29 -14.03 27.44
C VAL A 18 -2.83 -14.45 27.22
N PHE A 19 -2.13 -13.66 26.38
CA PHE A 19 -0.79 -13.06 26.51
C PHE A 19 -0.49 -12.43 25.12
N GLY A 20 -0.69 -11.14 24.88
CA GLY A 20 0.11 -10.02 25.37
C GLY A 20 0.93 -9.43 24.21
N GLY A 21 0.64 -8.21 23.77
CA GLY A 21 1.54 -7.39 22.95
C GLY A 21 1.22 -7.21 21.46
N GLU A 22 0.20 -6.40 21.18
CA GLU A 22 -0.05 -5.60 19.96
C GLU A 22 0.60 -6.00 18.62
N ARG A 23 0.03 -7.02 17.98
CA ARG A 23 -0.09 -7.06 16.50
C ARG A 23 -1.54 -6.83 16.16
N PHE A 24 -1.97 -5.58 16.04
CA PHE A 24 -3.38 -5.29 15.76
C PHE A 24 -3.54 -4.21 14.68
N ILE A 25 -4.00 -4.69 13.52
CA ILE A 25 -4.80 -4.01 12.50
C ILE A 25 -4.06 -3.03 11.57
N ILE A 26 -3.12 -3.56 10.78
CA ILE A 26 -2.93 -3.08 9.38
C ILE A 26 -3.10 -4.24 8.37
N CYS A 27 -3.08 -5.50 8.82
CA CYS A 27 -3.16 -6.66 7.93
C CYS A 27 -4.57 -7.11 7.49
N ASP A 28 -5.65 -6.69 8.17
CA ASP A 28 -6.99 -7.25 7.89
C ASP A 28 -7.74 -6.63 6.70
N LEU A 29 -7.20 -5.58 6.07
CA LEU A 29 -7.73 -5.06 4.78
C LEU A 29 -6.85 -5.40 3.58
N THR A 30 -5.66 -5.92 3.81
CA THR A 30 -4.80 -6.51 2.77
C THR A 30 -5.21 -7.95 2.45
N PHE A 31 -5.83 -8.68 3.38
CA PHE A 31 -6.10 -10.12 3.21
C PHE A 31 -7.20 -10.46 2.18
N GLN A 32 -8.17 -9.57 1.93
CA GLN A 32 -9.17 -9.79 0.85
C GLN A 32 -8.68 -9.33 -0.53
N GLY A 33 -7.61 -8.54 -0.58
CA GLY A 33 -6.96 -8.08 -1.80
C GLY A 33 -6.03 -9.13 -2.40
N ASP A 34 -5.49 -10.04 -1.57
CA ASP A 34 -4.46 -10.98 -1.99
C ASP A 34 -5.00 -12.14 -2.84
N LEU A 35 -6.23 -12.62 -2.62
CA LEU A 35 -6.79 -13.71 -3.45
C LEU A 35 -7.14 -13.26 -4.89
N LEU A 36 -7.54 -12.00 -5.06
CA LEU A 36 -7.80 -11.38 -6.37
C LEU A 36 -6.52 -10.81 -6.98
N ALA A 37 -5.56 -10.33 -6.17
CA ALA A 37 -4.25 -9.90 -6.64
C ALA A 37 -3.39 -11.08 -7.10
N ASP A 38 -3.47 -12.26 -6.47
CA ASP A 38 -2.80 -13.50 -6.92
C ASP A 38 -3.42 -14.05 -8.21
N ALA A 39 -4.75 -13.95 -8.36
CA ALA A 39 -5.42 -14.27 -9.62
C ALA A 39 -5.04 -13.27 -10.75
N LEU A 40 -4.86 -11.98 -10.43
CA LEU A 40 -4.34 -10.96 -11.36
C LEU A 40 -2.82 -11.06 -11.59
N HIS A 41 -2.07 -11.70 -10.68
CA HIS A 41 -0.65 -11.98 -10.81
C HIS A 41 -0.41 -13.11 -11.82
N SER A 42 -1.35 -14.05 -11.97
CA SER A 42 -1.29 -15.12 -12.99
C SER A 42 -1.49 -14.61 -14.44
N LEU A 43 -2.15 -13.45 -14.61
CA LEU A 43 -2.36 -12.78 -15.90
C LEU A 43 -1.28 -11.75 -16.24
N LYS A 44 -0.28 -11.54 -15.36
CA LYS A 44 0.83 -10.64 -15.62
C LYS A 44 1.91 -11.42 -16.38
N ALA A 45 2.03 -11.14 -17.68
CA ALA A 45 3.08 -11.66 -18.57
C ALA A 45 4.43 -11.82 -17.84
N PRO A 46 5.21 -12.88 -18.15
CA PRO A 46 6.38 -13.27 -17.37
C PRO A 46 7.33 -12.08 -17.20
N LYS A 47 7.36 -11.51 -16.00
CA LYS A 47 8.46 -10.66 -15.59
C LYS A 47 9.69 -11.56 -15.60
N ASN A 48 10.82 -11.12 -16.15
CA ASN A 48 12.07 -11.86 -16.03
C ASN A 48 12.37 -12.11 -14.54
N ASP A 49 12.09 -13.32 -14.04
CA ASP A 49 12.18 -13.67 -12.60
C ASP A 49 13.54 -13.35 -11.99
N LYS A 50 14.59 -13.40 -12.81
CA LYS A 50 15.97 -13.06 -12.44
C LYS A 50 16.13 -11.58 -12.05
N ALA A 51 15.55 -10.66 -12.82
CA ALA A 51 15.68 -9.22 -12.56
C ALA A 51 14.89 -8.81 -11.30
N LEU A 52 13.74 -9.44 -11.07
CA LEU A 52 12.95 -9.26 -9.85
C LEU A 52 13.71 -9.79 -8.62
N GLY A 53 14.38 -10.94 -8.74
CA GLY A 53 15.23 -11.49 -7.68
C GLY A 53 16.39 -10.56 -7.31
N VAL A 54 17.09 -9.99 -8.30
CA VAL A 54 18.19 -9.04 -8.07
C VAL A 54 17.67 -7.76 -7.40
N GLN A 55 16.54 -7.21 -7.86
CA GLN A 55 15.95 -6.03 -7.24
C GLN A 55 15.61 -6.27 -5.75
N ASN A 56 14.98 -7.41 -5.44
CA ASN A 56 14.63 -7.76 -4.08
C ASN A 56 15.88 -7.98 -3.20
N MET A 57 16.94 -8.55 -3.77
CA MET A 57 18.22 -8.67 -3.08
C MET A 57 18.81 -7.31 -2.73
N VAL A 58 18.83 -6.36 -3.69
CA VAL A 58 19.35 -5.00 -3.45
C VAL A 58 18.53 -4.27 -2.40
N VAL A 59 17.19 -4.35 -2.48
CA VAL A 59 16.28 -3.77 -1.47
C VAL A 59 16.53 -4.39 -0.10
N GLY A 60 16.65 -5.72 -0.01
CA GLY A 60 16.90 -6.40 1.25
C GLY A 60 18.23 -6.00 1.89
N GLN A 61 19.31 -5.94 1.10
CA GLN A 61 20.62 -5.54 1.60
C GLN A 61 20.64 -4.08 2.07
N LEU A 62 20.01 -3.18 1.30
CA LEU A 62 19.94 -1.76 1.67
C LEU A 62 19.09 -1.57 2.95
N SER A 63 18.00 -2.32 3.13
CA SER A 63 17.20 -2.27 4.36
C SER A 63 17.99 -2.74 5.58
N LEU A 64 18.79 -3.81 5.43
CA LEU A 64 19.65 -4.31 6.52
C LEU A 64 20.69 -3.27 6.96
N ILE A 65 21.41 -2.67 6.01
CA ILE A 65 22.42 -1.64 6.30
C ILE A 65 21.77 -0.43 6.98
N LEU A 66 20.63 0.03 6.45
CA LEU A 66 19.90 1.16 7.00
C LEU A 66 19.41 0.88 8.43
N ARG A 67 18.87 -0.33 8.67
CA ARG A 67 18.43 -0.78 9.98
C ARG A 67 19.58 -0.85 10.97
N GLU A 68 20.73 -1.39 10.57
CA GLU A 68 21.90 -1.46 11.45
C GLU A 68 22.33 -0.06 11.94
N ILE A 69 22.43 0.89 11.01
CA ILE A 69 22.83 2.27 11.31
C ILE A 69 21.79 2.96 12.21
N LEU A 70 20.51 2.89 11.84
CA LEU A 70 19.43 3.55 12.58
C LEU A 70 19.27 2.96 13.98
N THR A 71 19.24 1.65 14.12
CA THR A 71 19.09 1.00 15.42
C THR A 71 20.27 1.31 16.34
N LYS A 72 21.51 1.20 15.86
CA LYS A 72 22.70 1.54 16.67
C LYS A 72 22.67 2.99 17.13
N ASN A 73 22.34 3.92 16.23
CA ASN A 73 22.26 5.34 16.56
C ASN A 73 21.14 5.64 17.58
N LEU A 74 19.93 5.15 17.35
CA LEU A 74 18.79 5.38 18.25
C LEU A 74 18.98 4.70 19.60
N GLN A 75 19.52 3.48 19.62
CA GLN A 75 19.86 2.78 20.86
C GLN A 75 20.91 3.56 21.66
N SER A 76 21.94 4.10 21.00
CA SER A 76 22.94 4.94 21.68
C SER A 76 22.33 6.19 22.32
N LEU A 77 21.37 6.83 21.64
CA LEU A 77 20.65 8.01 22.13
C LEU A 77 19.68 7.69 23.26
N TYR A 78 19.06 6.50 23.22
CA TYR A 78 18.14 6.02 24.25
C TYR A 78 18.85 5.78 25.58
N PHE A 79 20.06 5.20 25.56
CA PHE A 79 20.85 4.98 26.78
C PHE A 79 21.68 6.19 27.22
N LYS A 80 21.81 7.22 26.38
CA LYS A 80 22.54 8.45 26.72
C LYS A 80 21.76 9.27 27.76
N ARG A 81 22.47 9.79 28.77
CA ARG A 81 21.96 10.78 29.75
C ARG A 81 20.63 10.37 30.44
N LYS A 82 20.43 9.07 30.69
CA LYS A 82 19.18 8.53 31.28
C LYS A 82 17.92 8.84 30.46
N ASN A 83 18.03 9.03 29.14
CA ASN A 83 16.89 9.27 28.26
C ASN A 83 15.85 8.13 28.33
N TYR A 84 16.27 6.89 28.58
CA TYR A 84 15.35 5.78 28.83
C TYR A 84 14.35 6.07 29.96
N TYR A 85 14.74 6.81 31.01
CA TYR A 85 13.81 7.20 32.08
C TYR A 85 12.86 8.31 31.61
N VAL A 86 13.41 9.31 30.91
CA VAL A 86 12.62 10.43 30.38
C VAL A 86 11.55 9.94 29.42
N VAL A 87 11.91 9.03 28.50
CA VAL A 87 10.99 8.52 27.48
C VAL A 87 9.90 7.61 28.06
N ASN A 88 10.21 6.83 29.11
CA ASN A 88 9.22 5.93 29.72
C ASN A 88 8.33 6.62 30.76
N THR A 89 8.78 7.71 31.39
CA THR A 89 8.10 8.29 32.56
C THR A 89 7.67 9.74 32.36
N LEU A 90 8.43 10.54 31.60
CA LEU A 90 8.19 11.98 31.46
C LEU A 90 7.54 12.36 30.13
N THR A 91 7.47 11.45 29.15
CA THR A 91 6.81 11.69 27.87
C THR A 91 5.55 10.83 27.72
N ASP A 92 4.53 11.40 27.08
CA ASP A 92 3.26 10.75 26.72
C ASP A 92 3.43 9.85 25.48
N LEU A 93 4.51 9.06 25.44
CA LEU A 93 4.87 8.23 24.30
C LEU A 93 4.46 6.78 24.58
N ASP A 94 3.37 6.33 23.96
CA ASP A 94 2.91 4.93 24.11
C ASP A 94 3.90 3.95 23.47
N ASN A 95 4.20 2.88 24.23
CA ASN A 95 4.99 1.70 23.84
C ASN A 95 6.36 2.02 23.18
N PRO A 96 7.29 2.69 23.89
CA PRO A 96 8.58 3.11 23.32
C PRO A 96 9.49 1.93 22.93
N ASP A 97 9.37 0.79 23.62
CA ASP A 97 10.07 -0.46 23.32
C ASP A 97 9.61 -1.07 21.98
N GLN A 98 8.30 -1.04 21.72
CA GLN A 98 7.73 -1.49 20.45
C GLN A 98 8.21 -0.61 19.30
N ARG A 99 8.24 0.71 19.49
CA ARG A 99 8.73 1.67 18.49
C ARG A 99 10.20 1.43 18.15
N LEU A 100 11.05 1.21 19.16
CA LEU A 100 12.49 0.99 18.96
C LEU A 100 12.79 -0.35 18.25
N THR A 101 11.93 -1.35 18.37
CA THR A 101 12.21 -2.70 17.85
C THR A 101 11.46 -3.03 16.56
N GLN A 102 10.17 -2.69 16.47
CA GLN A 102 9.29 -3.05 15.36
C GLN A 102 9.16 -1.91 14.35
N ASP A 103 8.88 -0.70 14.82
CA ASP A 103 8.60 0.42 13.90
C ASP A 103 9.84 0.83 13.12
N ILE A 104 11.04 0.78 13.71
CA ILE A 104 12.29 1.01 12.98
C ILE A 104 12.44 0.03 11.83
N ASN A 105 12.15 -1.26 12.06
CA ASN A 105 12.26 -2.27 11.01
C ASN A 105 11.29 -1.98 9.85
N LEU A 106 10.02 -1.73 10.18
CA LEU A 106 9.00 -1.39 9.19
C LEU A 106 9.34 -0.11 8.43
N ALA A 107 9.84 0.91 9.12
CA ALA A 107 10.27 2.16 8.50
C ALA A 107 11.45 1.94 7.54
N CYS A 108 12.45 1.14 7.92
CA CYS A 108 13.60 0.84 7.05
C CYS A 108 13.17 0.09 5.78
N ASP A 109 12.30 -0.90 5.91
CA ASP A 109 11.77 -1.66 4.77
C ASP A 109 10.97 -0.75 3.83
N LEU A 110 10.09 0.10 4.37
CA LEU A 110 9.30 1.03 3.56
C LEU A 110 10.17 2.08 2.88
N LEU A 111 11.10 2.71 3.61
CA LEU A 111 12.00 3.73 3.08
C LEU A 111 12.86 3.16 1.96
N THR A 112 13.41 1.96 2.14
CA THR A 112 14.26 1.32 1.12
C THR A 112 13.49 1.02 -0.15
N ASN A 113 12.27 0.49 -0.02
CA ASN A 113 11.38 0.27 -1.16
C ASN A 113 11.06 1.58 -1.90
N ILE A 114 10.81 2.67 -1.17
CA ILE A 114 10.55 3.99 -1.74
C ILE A 114 11.79 4.53 -2.46
N ILE A 115 12.98 4.45 -1.85
CA ILE A 115 14.24 4.94 -2.44
C ILE A 115 14.54 4.24 -3.77
N VAL A 116 14.42 2.92 -3.81
CA VAL A 116 14.63 2.15 -5.05
C VAL A 116 13.58 2.52 -6.10
N SER A 117 12.31 2.65 -5.71
CA SER A 117 11.23 3.06 -6.60
C SER A 117 11.45 4.47 -7.20
N ILE A 118 11.85 5.44 -6.36
CA ILE A 118 12.16 6.82 -6.77
C ILE A 118 13.38 6.87 -7.68
N THR A 119 14.32 5.95 -7.57
CA THR A 119 15.54 5.94 -8.40
C THR A 119 15.31 5.25 -9.75
N VAL A 120 14.66 4.08 -9.74
CA VAL A 120 14.46 3.24 -10.93
C VAL A 120 13.40 3.82 -11.85
N ASN A 121 12.25 4.26 -11.30
CA ASN A 121 11.13 4.72 -12.11
C ASN A 121 11.48 5.91 -13.03
N PRO A 122 12.03 7.04 -12.57
CA PRO A 122 12.33 8.18 -13.46
C PRO A 122 13.39 7.85 -14.50
N THR A 123 14.38 7.02 -14.15
CA THR A 123 15.40 6.54 -15.10
C THR A 123 14.76 5.78 -16.26
N LEU A 124 13.80 4.90 -15.96
CA LEU A 124 13.03 4.18 -16.98
C LEU A 124 12.16 5.12 -17.82
N VAL A 125 11.50 6.11 -17.19
CA VAL A 125 10.69 7.10 -17.92
C VAL A 125 11.55 7.83 -18.95
N VAL A 126 12.71 8.35 -18.56
CA VAL A 126 13.61 9.08 -19.47
C VAL A 126 14.08 8.18 -20.61
N PHE A 127 14.54 6.97 -20.29
CA PHE A 127 15.05 6.01 -21.27
C PHE A 127 13.98 5.65 -22.32
N TYR A 128 12.76 5.36 -21.89
CA TYR A 128 11.71 4.99 -22.83
C TYR A 128 11.09 6.18 -23.56
N THR A 129 11.05 7.37 -22.96
CA THR A 129 10.66 8.60 -23.69
C THR A 129 11.63 8.86 -24.84
N TYR A 130 12.94 8.68 -24.64
CA TYR A 130 13.93 8.80 -25.72
C TYR A 130 13.68 7.80 -26.85
N LEU A 131 13.46 6.51 -26.52
CA LEU A 131 13.10 5.48 -27.51
C LEU A 131 11.82 5.81 -28.26
N CYS A 132 10.82 6.37 -27.58
CA CYS A 132 9.56 6.76 -28.20
C CYS A 132 9.75 7.90 -29.18
N VAL A 133 10.47 8.97 -28.80
CA VAL A 133 10.76 10.09 -29.68
C VAL A 133 11.50 9.62 -30.95
N GLN A 134 12.45 8.69 -30.81
CA GLN A 134 13.20 8.16 -31.95
C GLN A 134 12.31 7.37 -32.93
N LYS A 135 11.31 6.63 -32.45
CA LYS A 135 10.46 5.73 -33.26
C LYS A 135 9.16 6.36 -33.75
N ALA A 136 8.56 7.21 -32.93
CA ALA A 136 7.20 7.72 -33.08
C ALA A 136 7.12 9.25 -33.27
N GLY A 137 8.22 9.97 -33.02
CA GLY A 137 8.22 11.43 -32.95
C GLY A 137 7.66 11.97 -31.63
N TRP A 138 7.55 13.30 -31.55
CA TRP A 138 7.25 14.02 -30.30
C TRP A 138 5.77 13.99 -29.87
N LEU A 139 4.84 13.76 -30.80
CA LEU A 139 3.40 13.84 -30.53
C LEU A 139 2.91 12.80 -29.49
N GLY A 140 3.48 11.59 -29.52
CA GLY A 140 3.13 10.53 -28.56
C GLY A 140 3.52 10.88 -27.12
N PRO A 141 4.80 11.11 -26.81
CA PRO A 141 5.25 11.46 -25.47
C PRO A 141 4.60 12.75 -24.92
N VAL A 142 4.44 13.78 -25.75
CA VAL A 142 3.85 15.06 -25.32
C VAL A 142 2.39 14.89 -24.87
N SER A 143 1.57 14.17 -25.65
CA SER A 143 0.17 13.90 -25.26
C SER A 143 0.07 13.06 -23.98
N ALA A 144 0.98 12.08 -23.81
CA ALA A 144 1.05 11.26 -22.60
C ALA A 144 1.46 12.07 -21.36
N TYR A 145 2.36 13.06 -21.48
CA TYR A 145 2.75 13.93 -20.37
C TYR A 145 1.64 14.90 -19.97
N ILE A 146 0.91 15.47 -20.94
CA ILE A 146 -0.22 16.37 -20.66
C ILE A 146 -1.28 15.64 -19.84
N LEU A 147 -1.67 14.43 -20.27
CA LEU A 147 -2.65 13.62 -19.54
C LEU A 147 -2.11 13.18 -18.18
N PHE A 148 -0.83 12.84 -18.08
CA PHE A 148 -0.21 12.49 -16.80
C PHE A 148 -0.30 13.64 -15.79
N ILE A 149 -0.01 14.87 -16.21
CA ILE A 149 -0.09 16.05 -15.33
C ILE A 149 -1.52 16.26 -14.84
N ILE A 150 -2.51 16.18 -15.75
CA ILE A 150 -3.93 16.33 -15.40
C ILE A 150 -4.34 15.28 -14.37
N PHE A 151 -4.06 14.00 -14.65
CA PHE A 151 -4.39 12.91 -13.73
C PHE A 151 -3.61 12.98 -12.42
N ALA A 152 -2.35 13.40 -12.44
CA ALA A 152 -1.53 13.54 -11.23
C ALA A 152 -2.10 14.61 -10.29
N ILE A 153 -2.56 15.75 -10.84
CA ILE A 153 -3.20 16.80 -10.06
C ILE A 153 -4.50 16.28 -9.43
N ILE A 154 -5.38 15.66 -10.22
CA ILE A 154 -6.65 15.12 -9.72
C ILE A 154 -6.39 14.04 -8.66
N SER A 155 -5.47 13.13 -8.92
CA SER A 155 -5.12 12.03 -8.01
C SER A 155 -4.53 12.54 -6.70
N ARG A 156 -3.71 13.59 -6.74
CA ARG A 156 -3.16 14.22 -5.53
C ARG A 156 -4.26 14.81 -4.65
N PHE A 157 -5.24 15.50 -5.25
CA PHE A 157 -6.36 16.07 -4.49
C PHE A 157 -7.23 14.99 -3.86
N VAL A 158 -7.59 13.95 -4.62
CA VAL A 158 -8.43 12.84 -4.13
C VAL A 158 -7.69 12.02 -3.06
N ALA A 159 -6.38 11.75 -3.25
CA ALA A 159 -5.57 11.06 -2.26
C ALA A 159 -5.46 11.86 -0.95
N SER A 160 -5.25 13.17 -1.01
CA SER A 160 -5.24 14.03 0.19
C SER A 160 -6.58 14.06 0.91
N TRP A 161 -7.69 13.98 0.19
CA TRP A 161 -9.02 13.90 0.78
C TRP A 161 -9.30 12.53 1.44
N SER A 162 -8.80 11.45 0.84
CA SER A 162 -8.91 10.09 1.39
C SER A 162 -8.02 9.91 2.64
N SER A 163 -6.81 10.47 2.63
CA SER A 163 -5.87 10.34 3.76
C SER A 163 -6.45 10.92 5.05
N ARG A 164 -7.19 12.04 4.98
CA ARG A 164 -7.93 12.61 6.12
C ARG A 164 -8.91 11.60 6.75
N ALA A 165 -9.59 10.78 5.93
CA ALA A 165 -10.49 9.74 6.46
C ALA A 165 -9.72 8.55 7.05
N SER A 166 -8.54 8.22 6.50
CA SER A 166 -7.65 7.20 7.09
C SER A 166 -7.18 7.62 8.49
N PHE A 167 -6.76 8.87 8.65
CA PHE A 167 -6.38 9.42 9.96
C PHE A 167 -7.54 9.40 10.97
N GLU A 168 -8.74 9.81 10.55
CA GLU A 168 -9.90 9.80 11.44
C GLU A 168 -10.29 8.37 11.85
N ARG A 169 -10.21 7.41 10.93
CA ARG A 169 -10.41 5.99 11.26
C ARG A 169 -9.42 5.53 12.33
N GLN A 170 -8.12 5.77 12.14
CA GLN A 170 -7.09 5.36 13.10
C GLN A 170 -7.29 6.01 14.46
N LYS A 171 -7.70 7.29 14.49
CA LYS A 171 -8.05 8.00 15.72
C LYS A 171 -9.22 7.35 16.45
N GLN A 172 -10.32 7.05 15.75
CA GLN A 172 -11.48 6.41 16.38
C GLN A 172 -11.18 4.98 16.84
N GLU A 173 -10.29 4.27 16.13
CA GLU A 173 -9.82 2.96 16.55
C GLU A 173 -9.01 3.04 17.85
N GLY A 174 -8.11 4.04 17.95
CA GLY A 174 -7.41 4.37 19.18
C GLY A 174 -8.36 4.69 20.34
N ASN A 175 -9.38 5.52 20.12
CA ASN A 175 -10.40 5.84 21.13
C ASN A 175 -11.15 4.59 21.62
N PHE A 176 -11.51 3.68 20.70
CA PHE A 176 -12.17 2.42 21.05
C PHE A 176 -11.27 1.53 21.91
N ARG A 177 -9.99 1.37 21.53
CA ARG A 177 -9.00 0.64 22.34
C ARG A 177 -8.80 1.29 23.71
N PHE A 178 -8.77 2.62 23.78
CA PHE A 178 -8.61 3.35 25.04
C PHE A 178 -9.76 3.09 26.03
N VAL A 179 -11.01 3.07 25.56
CA VAL A 179 -12.17 2.72 26.40
C VAL A 179 -12.00 1.33 27.03
N HIS A 180 -11.58 0.34 26.24
CA HIS A 180 -11.35 -1.02 26.74
C HIS A 180 -10.15 -1.10 27.70
N THR A 181 -9.07 -0.36 27.45
CA THR A 181 -7.93 -0.29 28.35
C THR A 181 -8.31 0.33 29.69
N LYS A 182 -9.12 1.40 29.70
CA LYS A 182 -9.64 2.01 30.93
C LYS A 182 -10.55 1.06 31.71
N LEU A 183 -11.44 0.35 31.01
CA LEU A 183 -12.29 -0.67 31.63
C LEU A 183 -11.45 -1.77 32.31
N ARG A 184 -10.41 -2.26 31.64
CA ARG A 184 -9.49 -3.26 32.21
C ARG A 184 -8.81 -2.77 33.49
N CYS A 185 -8.41 -1.50 33.54
CA CYS A 185 -7.77 -0.92 34.72
C CYS A 185 -8.73 -0.67 35.90
N SER A 186 -10.04 -0.57 35.65
CA SER A 186 -11.06 -0.23 36.66
C SER A 186 -12.17 -1.28 36.77
N VAL A 187 -11.86 -2.53 36.43
CA VAL A 187 -12.83 -3.63 36.36
C VAL A 187 -13.43 -3.96 37.73
N GLU A 188 -12.64 -3.85 38.80
CA GLU A 188 -13.09 -4.15 40.17
C GLU A 188 -14.15 -3.16 40.64
N SER A 189 -13.90 -1.85 40.47
CA SER A 189 -14.86 -0.80 40.81
C SER A 189 -16.13 -0.90 39.95
N ALA A 190 -15.98 -1.25 38.66
CA ALA A 190 -17.11 -1.46 37.77
C ALA A 190 -17.99 -2.65 38.18
N ALA A 191 -17.37 -3.77 38.59
CA ALA A 191 -18.06 -4.96 39.08
C ALA A 191 -18.75 -4.71 40.42
N PHE A 192 -18.10 -3.97 41.32
CA PHE A 192 -18.67 -3.61 42.63
C PHE A 192 -19.94 -2.75 42.51
N LEU A 193 -19.99 -1.87 41.50
CA LEU A 193 -21.11 -0.96 41.24
C LEU A 193 -22.13 -1.51 40.23
N ASP A 194 -21.96 -2.74 39.74
CA ASP A 194 -22.78 -3.39 38.70
C ASP A 194 -23.08 -2.51 37.47
N LEU A 195 -22.04 -1.84 36.96
CA LEU A 195 -22.17 -0.87 35.85
C LEU A 195 -22.23 -1.52 34.45
N SER A 196 -22.55 -2.80 34.37
CA SER A 196 -22.44 -3.63 33.16
C SER A 196 -23.20 -3.04 31.96
N GLU A 197 -24.44 -2.60 32.17
CA GLU A 197 -25.28 -2.03 31.11
C GLU A 197 -24.76 -0.66 30.64
N SER A 198 -24.35 0.19 31.58
CA SER A 198 -23.78 1.51 31.28
C SER A 198 -22.47 1.41 30.50
N LEU A 199 -21.59 0.49 30.89
CA LEU A 199 -20.32 0.23 30.20
C LEU A 199 -20.54 -0.36 28.80
N ASN A 200 -21.53 -1.24 28.65
CA ASN A 200 -21.92 -1.75 27.34
C ASN A 200 -22.42 -0.62 26.41
N ALA A 201 -23.24 0.30 26.93
CA ALA A 201 -23.70 1.45 26.18
C ALA A 201 -22.55 2.38 25.75
N ILE A 202 -21.58 2.65 26.64
CA ILE A 202 -20.39 3.45 26.34
C ILE A 202 -19.53 2.79 25.25
N SER A 203 -19.27 1.48 25.39
CA SER A 203 -18.50 0.70 24.42
C SER A 203 -19.18 0.67 23.05
N THR A 204 -20.49 0.41 23.03
CA THR A 204 -21.32 0.41 21.81
C THR A 204 -21.30 1.77 21.11
N ASN A 205 -21.41 2.87 21.87
CA ASN A 205 -21.30 4.21 21.31
C ASN A 205 -19.92 4.49 20.70
N SER A 206 -18.84 4.02 21.33
CA SER A 206 -17.49 4.16 20.77
C SER A 206 -17.31 3.30 19.51
N PHE A 207 -17.85 2.09 19.51
CA PHE A 207 -17.86 1.22 18.34
C PHE A 207 -18.62 1.84 17.17
N ASN A 208 -19.81 2.42 17.41
CA ASN A 208 -20.60 3.08 16.36
C ASN A 208 -19.85 4.26 15.70
N ARG A 209 -19.08 5.04 16.48
CA ARG A 209 -18.21 6.10 15.94
C ARG A 209 -17.10 5.54 15.05
N LEU A 210 -16.43 4.47 15.50
CA LEU A 210 -15.43 3.76 14.71
C LEU A 210 -16.03 3.21 13.42
N PHE A 211 -17.17 2.53 13.51
CA PHE A 211 -17.85 1.93 12.36
C PHE A 211 -18.25 2.98 11.32
N HIS A 212 -18.74 4.13 11.76
CA HIS A 212 -19.00 5.27 10.86
C HIS A 212 -17.72 5.77 10.17
N ALA A 213 -16.62 5.94 10.91
CA ALA A 213 -15.34 6.37 10.34
C ALA A 213 -14.78 5.35 9.32
N VAL A 214 -14.89 4.05 9.62
CA VAL A 214 -14.51 2.97 8.70
C VAL A 214 -15.36 3.00 7.43
N ARG A 215 -16.68 3.17 7.55
CA ARG A 215 -17.58 3.29 6.39
C ARG A 215 -17.21 4.47 5.49
N VAL A 216 -16.93 5.63 6.09
CA VAL A 216 -16.47 6.81 5.34
C VAL A 216 -15.15 6.51 4.63
N PHE A 217 -14.17 5.93 5.33
CA PHE A 217 -12.89 5.56 4.74
C PHE A 217 -13.05 4.60 3.55
N ILE A 218 -13.85 3.53 3.67
CA ILE A 218 -14.10 2.57 2.59
C ILE A 218 -14.65 3.28 1.35
N ASN A 219 -15.66 4.14 1.52
CA ASN A 219 -16.26 4.86 0.41
C ASN A 219 -15.27 5.82 -0.27
N ARG A 220 -14.45 6.55 0.50
CA ARG A 220 -13.43 7.45 -0.08
C ARG A 220 -12.31 6.67 -0.78
N ASN A 221 -11.88 5.56 -0.19
CA ASN A 221 -10.83 4.73 -0.75
C ASN A 221 -11.28 4.07 -2.06
N ALA A 222 -12.55 3.70 -2.18
CA ALA A 222 -13.13 3.21 -3.43
C ALA A 222 -13.03 4.25 -4.57
N VAL A 223 -13.20 5.54 -4.27
CA VAL A 223 -13.03 6.62 -5.26
C VAL A 223 -11.57 6.73 -5.72
N VAL A 224 -10.61 6.69 -4.78
CA VAL A 224 -9.17 6.67 -5.12
C VAL A 224 -8.86 5.48 -6.01
N PHE A 225 -9.34 4.29 -5.65
CA PHE A 225 -9.13 3.08 -6.43
C PHE A 225 -9.69 3.21 -7.85
N TYR A 226 -10.94 3.66 -7.99
CA TYR A 226 -11.55 3.84 -9.31
C TYR A 226 -10.79 4.86 -10.16
N LEU A 227 -10.35 5.97 -9.58
CA LEU A 227 -9.56 6.99 -10.26
C LEU A 227 -8.22 6.43 -10.76
N THR A 228 -7.52 5.67 -9.92
CA THR A 228 -6.25 5.03 -10.28
C THR A 228 -6.44 4.03 -11.42
N GLN A 229 -7.51 3.23 -11.38
CA GLN A 229 -7.83 2.30 -12.46
C GLN A 229 -8.15 3.05 -13.76
N LEU A 230 -8.97 4.10 -13.69
CA LEU A 230 -9.32 4.93 -14.85
C LEU A 230 -8.07 5.55 -15.47
N ASN A 231 -7.16 6.09 -14.65
CA ASN A 231 -5.87 6.61 -15.10
C ASN A 231 -5.06 5.55 -15.87
N ALA A 232 -4.97 4.31 -15.35
CA ALA A 232 -4.26 3.22 -16.02
C ALA A 232 -4.90 2.82 -17.37
N TYR A 233 -6.23 2.77 -17.45
CA TYR A 233 -6.95 2.46 -18.69
C TYR A 233 -6.83 3.59 -19.73
N CYS A 234 -7.01 4.85 -19.31
CA CYS A 234 -6.81 6.02 -20.17
C CYS A 234 -5.40 6.05 -20.75
N GLY A 235 -4.39 5.76 -19.93
CA GLY A 235 -3.02 5.62 -20.39
C GLY A 235 -2.85 4.54 -21.47
N GLY A 236 -3.48 3.38 -21.29
CA GLY A 236 -3.50 2.33 -22.31
C GLY A 236 -4.14 2.78 -23.63
N VAL A 237 -5.28 3.50 -23.58
CA VAL A 237 -5.97 4.02 -24.77
C VAL A 237 -5.08 5.01 -25.53
N VAL A 238 -4.43 5.94 -24.83
CA VAL A 238 -3.52 6.93 -25.41
C VAL A 238 -2.37 6.26 -26.15
N ASN A 239 -1.83 5.16 -25.60
CA ASN A 239 -0.80 4.37 -26.25
C ASN A 239 -1.26 3.82 -27.61
N TYR A 240 -2.45 3.23 -27.67
CA TYR A 240 -2.99 2.69 -28.92
C TYR A 240 -3.36 3.77 -29.93
N VAL A 241 -3.88 4.92 -29.47
CA VAL A 241 -4.16 6.07 -30.34
C VAL A 241 -2.88 6.62 -30.94
N ALA A 242 -1.82 6.78 -30.13
CA ALA A 242 -0.51 7.22 -30.62
C ALA A 242 0.05 6.25 -31.67
N LEU A 243 -0.03 4.94 -31.43
CA LEU A 243 0.33 3.90 -32.40
C LEU A 243 -0.49 4.01 -33.70
N GLY A 244 -1.80 4.25 -33.59
CA GLY A 244 -2.67 4.45 -34.75
C GLY A 244 -2.24 5.64 -35.60
N ILE A 245 -1.95 6.79 -34.99
CA ILE A 245 -1.52 8.00 -35.69
C ILE A 245 -0.20 7.74 -36.45
N ILE A 246 0.76 7.08 -35.81
CA ILE A 246 2.06 6.74 -36.44
C ILE A 246 1.85 5.78 -37.62
N LEU A 247 0.95 4.81 -37.49
CA LEU A 247 0.66 3.85 -38.54
C LEU A 247 0.01 4.51 -39.77
N PHE A 248 -0.91 5.45 -39.56
CA PHE A 248 -1.66 6.09 -40.66
C PHE A 248 -0.90 7.26 -41.33
N ASN A 249 -0.12 8.02 -40.55
CA ASN A 249 0.60 9.23 -41.03
C ASN A 249 2.12 9.04 -41.20
N GLY A 250 2.71 7.94 -40.70
CA GLY A 250 4.14 7.69 -40.81
C GLY A 250 4.55 7.19 -42.21
N PRO A 251 5.85 7.30 -42.57
CA PRO A 251 6.41 6.77 -43.83
C PRO A 251 6.45 5.22 -43.89
N ILE A 252 5.62 4.56 -43.08
CA ILE A 252 5.58 3.10 -42.86
C ILE A 252 4.68 2.40 -43.89
N ARG A 253 3.97 3.16 -44.75
CA ARG A 253 3.13 2.60 -45.84
C ARG A 253 3.88 1.69 -46.81
N THR A 254 5.22 1.74 -46.82
CA THR A 254 6.08 0.90 -47.69
C THR A 254 6.71 -0.29 -46.97
N MET A 255 6.50 -0.46 -45.66
CA MET A 255 7.08 -1.56 -44.88
C MET A 255 6.19 -2.81 -44.93
N SER A 256 6.82 -3.97 -44.85
CA SER A 256 6.13 -5.26 -44.88
C SER A 256 5.28 -5.48 -43.62
N ALA A 257 4.19 -6.24 -43.73
CA ALA A 257 3.26 -6.50 -42.60
C ALA A 257 3.96 -7.14 -41.37
N SER A 258 5.08 -7.84 -41.57
CA SER A 258 5.90 -8.41 -40.50
C SER A 258 6.65 -7.34 -39.70
N GLU A 259 7.20 -6.31 -40.34
CA GLU A 259 7.93 -5.21 -39.67
C GLU A 259 7.00 -4.35 -38.81
N ILE A 260 5.78 -4.11 -39.29
CA ILE A 260 4.73 -3.42 -38.53
C ILE A 260 4.35 -4.23 -37.28
N THR A 261 4.23 -5.56 -37.43
CA THR A 261 3.92 -6.46 -36.32
C THR A 261 5.05 -6.49 -35.27
N VAL A 262 6.31 -6.45 -35.69
CA VAL A 262 7.47 -6.34 -34.79
C VAL A 262 7.49 -4.99 -34.08
N LEU A 263 7.21 -3.89 -34.78
CA LEU A 263 7.15 -2.54 -34.18
C LEU A 263 6.03 -2.44 -33.13
N ILE A 264 4.83 -2.93 -33.45
CA ILE A 264 3.70 -2.97 -32.51
C ILE A 264 4.05 -3.85 -31.31
N SER A 265 4.68 -5.01 -31.53
CA SER A 265 5.13 -5.90 -30.45
C SER A 265 6.18 -5.23 -29.55
N GLN A 266 7.14 -4.48 -30.11
CA GLN A 266 8.16 -3.75 -29.35
C GLN A 266 7.57 -2.59 -28.56
N VAL A 267 6.66 -1.79 -29.14
CA VAL A 267 6.01 -0.68 -28.44
C VAL A 267 5.03 -1.21 -27.36
N ASN A 268 4.28 -2.26 -27.65
CA ASN A 268 3.41 -2.93 -26.67
C ASN A 268 4.20 -3.67 -25.58
N ARG A 269 5.45 -4.06 -25.83
CA ARG A 269 6.37 -4.60 -24.81
C ARG A 269 6.94 -3.48 -23.92
N HIS A 270 7.09 -2.27 -24.46
CA HIS A 270 7.70 -1.15 -23.76
C HIS A 270 6.76 -0.27 -22.94
N GLN A 271 5.43 -0.44 -23.02
CA GLN A 271 4.38 0.14 -22.16
C GLN A 271 4.81 1.37 -21.34
N ILE A 272 5.28 2.41 -22.02
CA ILE A 272 5.73 3.69 -21.45
C ILE A 272 4.64 4.23 -20.53
N ILE A 273 3.41 4.09 -20.99
CA ILE A 273 2.25 4.70 -20.38
C ILE A 273 1.69 3.80 -19.27
N ARG A 274 1.70 2.46 -19.39
CA ARG A 274 1.29 1.60 -18.27
C ARG A 274 2.30 1.67 -17.11
N TYR A 275 3.60 1.72 -17.37
CA TYR A 275 4.61 1.73 -16.30
C TYR A 275 4.64 3.07 -15.55
N VAL A 276 4.56 4.19 -16.27
CA VAL A 276 4.42 5.54 -15.68
C VAL A 276 3.13 5.66 -14.86
N TYR A 277 2.03 5.07 -15.31
CA TYR A 277 0.72 5.25 -14.67
C TYR A 277 0.44 4.24 -13.55
N THR A 278 1.01 3.03 -13.60
CA THR A 278 0.78 1.98 -12.58
C THR A 278 1.75 2.07 -11.41
N ASN A 279 3.00 2.51 -11.61
CA ASN A 279 4.00 2.64 -10.54
C ASN A 279 4.05 4.03 -9.91
N PHE A 280 3.50 5.07 -10.56
CA PHE A 280 3.36 6.41 -10.00
C PHE A 280 1.99 6.65 -9.34
N SER A 281 1.16 5.60 -9.23
CA SER A 281 0.04 5.61 -8.30
C SER A 281 0.62 5.64 -6.89
N PHE A 282 0.58 6.81 -6.25
CA PHE A 282 1.01 7.06 -4.88
C PHE A 282 0.59 5.92 -3.95
N ARG A 283 1.50 4.95 -3.72
CA ARG A 283 1.45 3.99 -2.61
C ARG A 283 1.91 4.61 -1.30
N CYS A 284 1.86 5.94 -1.21
CA CYS A 284 2.14 6.70 -0.01
C CYS A 284 0.81 7.23 0.54
N CYS A 285 -0.03 6.34 1.04
CA CYS A 285 -1.00 6.55 2.10
C CYS A 285 -1.65 5.22 2.46
#